data_AF-A0A522E8C1-F1
#
_entry.id   AF-A0A522E8C1-F1
#
_cell.length_a   1.000
_cell.length_b   1.000
_cell.length_c   1.000
_cell.angle_alpha   90.00
_cell.angle_beta   90.00
_cell.angle_gamma   90.00
#
_symmetry.space_group_name_H-M   'P 1'
#
loop_
_entity.id
_entity.type
_entity.pdbx_description
1 polymer ?
#
loop_
_entity_poly.entity_id
_entity_poly.type
_entity_poly.pdbx_seq_one_letter_code
_entity_poly.pdbx_strand_id
1 'polypeptide(L)'
;MPDSSTCLSAQASLEEIRSLKQEFGVAYDLAISLGKSEDILKAQGLKRGLSEKTQALQERVNTSLAPEIMGRNFLGISQVEEHLGILTHEQKEALATIPFSLETLRECADTHVLIADIGTSILDLEQKYIGAFHRHSMLEVRGKDFAKRTQDACWRLIHKSAVEDSFSRNWSDQQSLIDPEIEEIPSARQVIYTMILHTPRHGGASVRGDRRPH
;
A
#
# COMPACT_ATOMS: atom_id res chain seq x y z
N MET A 1 -5.37 19.82 6.05
CA MET A 1 -4.00 19.51 5.61
C MET A 1 -3.11 19.75 6.82
N PRO A 2 -2.39 18.74 7.34
CA PRO A 2 -1.35 19.01 8.33
C PRO A 2 -0.30 19.94 7.70
N ASP A 3 0.19 20.93 8.45
CA ASP A 3 1.15 21.91 7.93
C ASP A 3 2.45 21.22 7.51
N SER A 4 2.92 21.48 6.29
CA SER A 4 4.17 20.92 5.73
C SER A 4 5.39 21.08 6.67
N SER A 5 5.42 22.19 7.42
CA SER A 5 6.39 22.45 8.50
C SER A 5 6.38 21.39 9.62
N THR A 6 5.20 20.95 10.04
CA THR A 6 5.05 19.93 11.11
C THR A 6 5.52 18.55 10.64
N CYS A 7 5.36 18.23 9.36
CA CYS A 7 5.81 16.95 8.79
C CYS A 7 7.34 16.91 8.63
N LEU A 8 7.96 18.01 8.20
CA LEU A 8 9.42 18.13 8.11
C LEU A 8 10.09 18.04 9.49
N SER A 9 9.52 18.72 10.49
CA SER A 9 9.98 18.63 11.88
C SER A 9 9.86 17.21 12.43
N ALA A 10 8.73 16.54 12.20
CA ALA A 10 8.53 15.15 12.62
C ALA A 10 9.51 14.18 11.93
N GLN A 11 9.85 14.42 10.66
CA GLN A 11 10.85 13.63 9.94
C GLN A 11 12.25 13.82 10.53
N ALA A 12 12.66 15.06 10.84
CA ALA A 12 13.94 15.33 11.49
C ALA A 12 14.04 14.63 12.86
N SER A 13 12.97 14.73 13.68
CA SER A 13 12.90 14.01 14.95
C SER A 13 12.94 12.49 14.80
N LEU A 14 12.39 11.92 13.72
CA LEU A 14 12.48 10.49 13.46
C LEU A 14 13.92 10.03 13.15
N GLU A 15 14.68 10.81 12.37
CA GLU A 15 16.07 10.47 12.08
C GLU A 15 16.95 10.55 13.33
N GLU A 16 16.74 11.56 14.19
CA GLU A 16 17.41 11.64 15.49
C GLU A 16 17.10 10.43 16.37
N ILE A 17 15.84 9.99 16.42
CA ILE A 17 15.43 8.80 17.17
C ILE A 17 16.06 7.53 16.60
N ARG A 18 16.20 7.40 15.27
CA ARG A 18 16.88 6.26 14.64
C ARG A 18 18.37 6.23 14.99
N SER A 19 19.05 7.38 14.91
CA SER A 19 20.45 7.51 15.33
C SER A 19 20.63 7.09 16.79
N LEU A 20 19.78 7.60 17.68
CA LEU A 20 19.78 7.22 19.09
C LEU A 20 19.50 5.73 19.31
N LYS A 21 18.62 5.12 18.53
CA LYS A 21 18.33 3.68 18.60
C LYS A 21 19.56 2.85 18.18
N GLN A 22 20.30 3.30 17.17
CA GLN A 22 21.54 2.66 16.72
C GLN A 22 22.64 2.76 17.78
N GLU A 23 22.87 3.95 18.34
CA GLU A 23 23.80 4.17 19.44
C GLU A 23 23.46 3.34 20.67
N PHE A 24 22.17 3.28 21.04
CA PHE A 24 21.68 2.44 22.13
C PHE A 24 21.92 0.95 21.84
N GLY A 25 21.76 0.51 20.59
CA GLY A 25 22.08 -0.86 20.17
C GLY A 25 23.54 -1.22 20.45
N VAL A 26 24.47 -0.36 20.03
CA VAL A 26 25.91 -0.55 20.25
C VAL A 26 26.24 -0.56 21.75
N ALA A 27 25.69 0.39 22.51
CA ALA A 27 25.90 0.46 23.96
C ALA A 27 25.33 -0.76 24.70
N TYR A 28 24.18 -1.27 24.23
CA TYR A 28 23.53 -2.45 24.77
C TYR A 28 24.34 -3.73 24.52
N ASP A 29 24.86 -3.91 23.32
CA ASP A 29 25.72 -5.07 22.98
C ASP A 29 27.03 -5.03 23.79
N LEU A 30 27.58 -3.84 24.02
CA LEU A 30 28.72 -3.63 24.91
C LEU A 30 28.37 -3.98 26.37
N ALA A 31 27.18 -3.60 26.85
CA ALA A 31 26.73 -3.90 28.21
C ALA A 31 26.49 -5.40 28.43
N ILE A 32 26.00 -6.13 27.41
CA ILE A 32 25.92 -7.60 27.43
C ILE A 32 27.31 -8.20 27.66
N SER A 33 28.33 -7.70 26.95
CA SER A 33 29.71 -8.19 27.09
C SER A 33 30.30 -7.99 28.50
N LEU A 34 29.76 -7.05 29.29
CA LEU A 34 30.22 -6.70 30.64
C LEU A 34 29.47 -7.43 31.77
N GLY A 35 28.50 -8.30 31.46
CA GLY A 35 28.00 -9.34 32.38
C GLY A 35 27.01 -8.89 33.49
N LYS A 36 26.35 -7.74 33.38
CA LYS A 36 25.36 -7.27 34.37
C LYS A 36 23.93 -7.69 34.02
N SER A 37 23.50 -8.86 34.48
CA SER A 37 22.25 -9.52 34.07
C SER A 37 20.96 -8.72 34.32
N GLU A 38 20.83 -7.99 35.44
CA GLU A 38 19.63 -7.18 35.73
C GLU A 38 19.49 -5.95 34.82
N ASP A 39 20.61 -5.30 34.51
CA ASP A 39 20.64 -4.13 33.62
C ASP A 39 20.33 -4.52 32.18
N ILE A 40 20.75 -5.73 31.77
CA ILE A 40 20.45 -6.30 30.45
C ILE A 40 18.95 -6.49 30.26
N LEU A 41 18.22 -7.04 31.25
CA LEU A 41 16.77 -7.25 31.14
C LEU A 41 15.98 -5.94 31.06
N LYS A 42 16.36 -4.93 31.88
CA LYS A 42 15.75 -3.59 31.80
C LYS A 42 16.01 -2.93 30.45
N ALA A 43 17.24 -3.03 29.94
CA ALA A 43 17.60 -2.47 28.65
C ALA A 43 16.91 -3.18 27.47
N GLN A 44 16.62 -4.49 27.55
CA GLN A 44 15.76 -5.18 26.55
C GLN A 44 14.35 -4.62 26.52
N GLY A 45 13.74 -4.43 27.70
CA GLY A 45 12.42 -3.83 27.81
C GLY A 45 12.35 -2.43 27.19
N LEU A 46 13.36 -1.60 27.46
CA LEU A 46 13.50 -0.28 26.87
C LEU A 46 13.74 -0.34 25.36
N LYS A 47 14.59 -1.25 24.86
CA LYS A 47 14.85 -1.46 23.43
C LYS A 47 13.56 -1.79 22.68
N ARG A 48 12.75 -2.70 23.22
CA ARG A 48 11.45 -3.07 22.63
C ARG A 48 10.49 -1.89 22.62
N GLY A 49 10.29 -1.23 23.77
CA GLY A 49 9.37 -0.09 23.87
C GLY A 49 9.80 1.10 23.01
N LEU A 50 11.11 1.34 22.84
CA LEU A 50 11.63 2.34 21.91
C LEU A 50 11.34 1.94 20.46
N SER A 51 11.59 0.67 20.09
CA SER A 51 11.31 0.16 18.74
C SER A 51 9.83 0.30 18.36
N GLU A 52 8.91 -0.06 19.25
CA GLU A 52 7.46 0.06 19.05
C GLU A 52 7.05 1.53 18.86
N LYS A 53 7.57 2.44 19.70
CA LYS A 53 7.28 3.88 19.58
C LYS A 53 7.85 4.49 18.30
N THR A 54 9.07 4.12 17.92
CA THR A 54 9.67 4.57 16.65
C THR A 54 8.86 4.08 15.47
N GLN A 55 8.41 2.82 15.47
CA GLN A 55 7.57 2.27 14.42
C GLN A 55 6.22 3.01 14.33
N ALA A 56 5.54 3.23 15.45
CA ALA A 56 4.26 3.96 15.45
C ALA A 56 4.41 5.41 14.96
N LEU A 57 5.51 6.10 15.32
CA LEU A 57 5.80 7.44 14.79
C LEU A 57 6.10 7.40 13.30
N GLN A 58 6.87 6.41 12.85
CA GLN A 58 7.19 6.20 11.45
C GLN A 58 5.92 6.04 10.62
N GLU A 59 5.03 5.13 11.02
CA GLU A 59 3.74 4.88 10.34
C GLU A 59 2.90 6.15 10.20
N ARG A 60 2.84 7.00 11.24
CA ARG A 60 2.10 8.26 11.19
C ARG A 60 2.71 9.27 10.22
N VAL A 61 4.03 9.39 10.20
CA VAL A 61 4.74 10.29 9.28
C VAL A 61 4.60 9.78 7.84
N ASN A 62 4.66 8.45 7.64
CA ASN A 62 4.42 7.83 6.34
C ASN A 62 3.04 8.17 5.80
N THR A 63 1.98 8.03 6.60
CA THR A 63 0.61 8.37 6.17
C THR A 63 0.49 9.82 5.68
N SER A 64 1.24 10.76 6.27
CA SER A 64 1.19 12.16 5.86
C SER A 64 2.07 12.48 4.64
N LEU A 65 3.25 11.85 4.53
CA LEU A 65 4.24 12.16 3.48
C LEU A 65 4.13 11.27 2.24
N ALA A 66 3.51 10.09 2.33
CA ALA A 66 3.37 9.17 1.21
C ALA A 66 2.71 9.80 -0.03
N PRO A 67 1.66 10.65 0.06
CA PRO A 67 1.10 11.32 -1.11
C PRO A 67 2.11 12.24 -1.80
N GLU A 68 2.96 12.93 -1.03
CA GLU A 68 3.98 13.84 -1.56
C GLU A 68 5.13 13.07 -2.21
N ILE A 69 5.56 11.96 -1.60
CA ILE A 69 6.66 11.11 -2.12
C ILE A 69 6.21 10.35 -3.38
N MET A 70 5.05 9.70 -3.32
CA MET A 70 4.56 8.85 -4.40
C MET A 70 3.92 9.66 -5.54
N GLY A 71 3.47 10.89 -5.28
CA GLY A 71 2.89 11.80 -6.26
C GLY A 71 1.72 11.16 -7.03
N ARG A 72 1.82 11.11 -8.37
CA ARG A 72 0.80 10.49 -9.25
C ARG A 72 0.62 8.98 -9.04
N ASN A 73 1.55 8.34 -8.35
CA ASN A 73 1.54 6.90 -8.09
C ASN A 73 0.94 6.58 -6.72
N PHE A 74 0.27 7.55 -6.10
CA PHE A 74 -0.48 7.38 -4.87
C PHE A 74 -1.98 7.26 -5.15
N LEU A 75 -2.54 6.07 -4.92
CA LEU A 75 -3.98 5.79 -4.99
C LEU A 75 -4.51 5.55 -3.57
N GLY A 76 -4.70 6.65 -2.83
CA GLY A 76 -5.10 6.61 -1.43
C GLY A 76 -6.60 6.49 -1.20
N ILE A 77 -7.00 6.55 0.08
CA ILE A 77 -8.41 6.44 0.53
C ILE A 77 -9.34 7.36 -0.26
N SER A 78 -8.94 8.61 -0.52
CA SER A 78 -9.77 9.57 -1.25
C SER A 78 -10.04 9.15 -2.69
N GLN A 79 -9.04 8.65 -3.42
CA GLN A 79 -9.21 8.11 -4.77
C GLN A 79 -10.09 6.86 -4.78
N VAL A 80 -9.92 6.01 -3.77
CA VAL A 80 -10.76 4.82 -3.60
C VAL A 80 -12.21 5.24 -3.34
N GLU A 81 -12.46 6.21 -2.46
CA GLU A 81 -13.81 6.69 -2.18
C GLU A 81 -14.47 7.36 -3.40
N GLU A 82 -13.67 8.05 -4.21
CA GLU A 82 -14.15 8.64 -5.47
C GLU A 82 -14.63 7.57 -6.45
N HIS A 83 -13.95 6.43 -6.54
CA HIS A 83 -14.27 5.35 -7.47
C HIS A 83 -15.32 4.39 -6.89
N LEU A 84 -15.09 3.95 -5.66
CA LEU A 84 -15.78 2.86 -4.97
C LEU A 84 -16.76 3.33 -3.89
N GLY A 85 -16.97 4.64 -3.74
CA GLY A 85 -17.89 5.19 -2.75
C GLY A 85 -17.34 5.12 -1.34
N ILE A 86 -18.17 5.54 -0.37
CA ILE A 86 -17.75 5.72 1.02
C ILE A 86 -17.29 4.38 1.62
N LEU A 87 -16.08 4.36 2.19
CA LEU A 87 -15.53 3.19 2.87
C LEU A 87 -16.16 2.99 4.24
N THR A 88 -16.25 1.72 4.67
CA THR A 88 -16.69 1.38 6.03
C THR A 88 -15.67 1.83 7.07
N HIS A 89 -16.10 1.90 8.34
CA HIS A 89 -15.20 2.25 9.43
C HIS A 89 -14.03 1.27 9.55
N GLU A 90 -14.31 -0.04 9.46
CA GLU A 90 -13.31 -1.10 9.51
C GLU A 90 -12.28 -1.00 8.37
N GLN A 91 -12.73 -0.67 7.15
CA GLN A 91 -11.83 -0.47 6.02
C GLN A 91 -10.91 0.75 6.22
N LYS A 92 -11.45 1.84 6.76
CA LYS A 92 -10.65 3.04 7.07
C LYS A 92 -9.65 2.79 8.18
N GLU A 93 -10.03 2.01 9.18
CA GLU A 93 -9.15 1.61 10.27
C GLU A 93 -7.98 0.75 9.76
N ALA A 94 -8.27 -0.25 8.92
CA ALA A 94 -7.24 -1.09 8.31
C ALA A 94 -6.29 -0.32 7.37
N LEU A 95 -6.76 0.81 6.81
CA LEU A 95 -5.98 1.69 5.94
C LEU A 95 -5.42 2.92 6.67
N ALA A 96 -5.56 3.02 7.98
CA ALA A 96 -5.13 4.20 8.73
C ALA A 96 -3.61 4.41 8.70
N THR A 97 -2.85 3.33 8.63
CA THR A 97 -1.38 3.34 8.66
C THR A 97 -0.80 2.68 7.41
N ILE A 98 0.19 3.34 6.81
CA ILE A 98 0.94 2.80 5.66
C ILE A 98 2.11 1.95 6.19
N PRO A 99 2.16 0.64 5.89
CA PRO A 99 3.14 -0.30 6.45
C PRO A 99 4.49 -0.29 5.72
N PHE A 100 4.79 0.75 4.93
CA PHE A 100 6.03 0.88 4.17
C PHE A 100 6.86 2.05 4.70
N SER A 101 8.18 1.87 4.81
CA SER A 101 9.08 2.93 5.26
C SER A 101 9.15 4.09 4.25
N LEU A 102 9.50 5.31 4.69
CA LEU A 102 9.71 6.43 3.75
C LEU A 102 10.83 6.14 2.75
N GLU A 103 11.85 5.38 3.14
CA GLU A 103 12.96 4.99 2.28
C GLU A 103 12.44 4.10 1.15
N THR A 104 11.70 3.03 1.50
CA THR A 104 11.02 2.15 0.54
C THR A 104 10.12 2.96 -0.40
N LEU A 105 9.33 3.89 0.13
CA LEU A 105 8.45 4.73 -0.70
C LEU A 105 9.22 5.64 -1.66
N ARG A 106 10.38 6.18 -1.24
CA ARG A 106 11.24 7.00 -2.11
C ARG A 106 11.89 6.17 -3.21
N GLU A 107 12.43 5.01 -2.86
CA GLU A 107 13.03 4.07 -3.82
C GLU A 107 12.00 3.58 -4.85
N CYS A 108 10.77 3.35 -4.40
CA CYS A 108 9.70 2.83 -5.23
C CYS A 108 8.84 3.91 -5.91
N ALA A 109 9.12 5.19 -5.69
CA ALA A 109 8.26 6.29 -6.13
C ALA A 109 7.99 6.26 -7.64
N ASP A 110 9.01 5.95 -8.44
CA ASP A 110 8.91 5.94 -9.91
C ASP A 110 8.50 4.57 -10.48
N THR A 111 8.82 3.48 -9.80
CA THR A 111 8.59 2.11 -10.28
C THR A 111 7.26 1.52 -9.83
N HIS A 112 6.75 1.93 -8.66
CA HIS A 112 5.57 1.33 -8.04
C HIS A 112 4.40 2.30 -7.90
N VAL A 113 3.20 1.74 -7.76
CA VAL A 113 1.98 2.42 -7.33
C VAL A 113 1.64 1.96 -5.91
N LEU A 114 1.48 2.90 -4.99
CA LEU A 114 0.96 2.64 -3.66
C LEU A 114 -0.56 2.77 -3.66
N ILE A 115 -1.26 1.71 -3.24
CA ILE A 115 -2.71 1.60 -3.37
C ILE A 115 -3.34 1.23 -2.04
N ALA A 116 -4.39 1.95 -1.67
CA ALA A 116 -5.32 1.57 -0.62
C ALA A 116 -6.30 0.52 -1.16
N ASP A 117 -6.00 -0.76 -0.99
CA ASP A 117 -6.83 -1.85 -1.49
C ASP A 117 -7.87 -2.25 -0.45
N ILE A 118 -9.14 -2.19 -0.80
CA ILE A 118 -10.26 -2.52 0.11
C ILE A 118 -10.72 -3.97 0.00
N GLY A 119 -10.01 -4.80 -0.78
CA GLY A 119 -10.23 -6.24 -0.86
C GLY A 119 -11.50 -6.65 -1.60
N THR A 120 -12.06 -5.76 -2.41
CA THR A 120 -13.26 -6.01 -3.23
C THR A 120 -13.00 -7.07 -4.30
N SER A 121 -13.96 -7.98 -4.50
CA SER A 121 -13.87 -9.05 -5.51
C SER A 121 -14.00 -8.51 -6.94
N ILE A 122 -13.59 -9.30 -7.94
CA ILE A 122 -13.78 -8.93 -9.35
C ILE A 122 -15.27 -8.80 -9.68
N LEU A 123 -16.11 -9.64 -9.08
CA LEU A 123 -17.56 -9.62 -9.32
C LEU A 123 -18.22 -8.35 -8.76
N ASP A 124 -17.78 -7.89 -7.60
CA ASP A 124 -18.29 -6.65 -7.01
C ASP A 124 -17.85 -5.44 -7.84
N LEU A 125 -16.61 -5.44 -8.35
CA LEU A 125 -16.14 -4.42 -9.29
C LEU A 125 -16.95 -4.44 -10.59
N GLU A 126 -17.28 -5.62 -11.13
CA GLU A 126 -18.10 -5.75 -12.34
C GLU A 126 -19.50 -5.15 -12.16
N GLN A 127 -20.15 -5.45 -11.03
CA GLN A 127 -21.48 -4.90 -10.72
C GLN A 127 -21.45 -3.37 -10.59
N LYS A 128 -20.33 -2.81 -10.13
CA LYS A 128 -20.17 -1.37 -9.96
C LYS A 128 -19.86 -0.65 -11.27
N TYR A 129 -19.06 -1.28 -12.13
CA TYR A 129 -18.62 -0.73 -13.42
C TYR A 129 -19.27 -1.47 -14.58
N ILE A 130 -20.60 -1.45 -14.62
CA ILE A 130 -21.38 -2.10 -15.68
C ILE A 130 -20.97 -1.53 -17.03
N GLY A 131 -20.46 -2.40 -17.91
CA GLY A 131 -20.02 -2.03 -19.25
C GLY A 131 -18.54 -1.67 -19.39
N ALA A 132 -17.79 -1.53 -18.30
CA ALA A 132 -16.33 -1.40 -18.36
C ALA A 132 -15.63 -2.73 -18.65
N PHE A 133 -16.30 -3.84 -18.35
CA PHE A 133 -15.80 -5.18 -18.58
C PHE A 133 -16.30 -5.74 -19.91
N HIS A 134 -15.41 -6.36 -20.70
CA HIS A 134 -15.78 -7.02 -21.94
C HIS A 134 -16.67 -8.25 -21.65
N ARG A 135 -17.90 -8.25 -22.17
CA ARG A 135 -18.93 -9.25 -21.83
C ARG A 135 -18.48 -10.70 -22.02
N HIS A 136 -17.75 -11.00 -23.11
CA HIS A 136 -17.28 -12.36 -23.38
C HIS A 136 -16.25 -12.83 -22.35
N SER A 137 -15.37 -11.93 -21.90
CA SER A 137 -14.34 -12.25 -20.89
C SER A 137 -14.97 -12.48 -19.51
N MET A 138 -16.02 -11.75 -19.15
CA MET A 138 -16.66 -11.94 -17.83
C MET A 138 -17.47 -13.23 -17.70
N LEU A 139 -18.01 -13.76 -18.80
CA LEU A 139 -18.72 -15.06 -18.76
C LEU A 139 -17.80 -16.20 -18.32
N GLU A 140 -16.53 -16.17 -18.72
CA GLU A 140 -15.52 -17.17 -18.35
C GLU A 140 -15.00 -16.98 -16.91
N VAL A 141 -15.01 -15.73 -16.42
CA VAL A 141 -14.49 -15.34 -15.10
C VAL A 141 -15.51 -15.56 -13.98
N ARG A 142 -16.82 -15.34 -14.23
CA ARG A 142 -17.88 -15.45 -13.21
C ARG A 142 -17.96 -16.80 -12.50
N GLY A 143 -17.59 -17.88 -13.20
CA GLY A 143 -17.57 -19.23 -12.64
C GLY A 143 -16.34 -19.59 -11.81
N LYS A 144 -15.32 -18.72 -11.75
CA LYS A 144 -14.01 -19.05 -11.18
C LYS A 144 -13.89 -18.55 -9.74
N ASP A 145 -13.23 -19.34 -8.89
CA ASP A 145 -13.08 -19.00 -7.46
C ASP A 145 -12.26 -17.73 -7.23
N PHE A 146 -11.25 -17.48 -8.07
CA PHE A 146 -10.42 -16.26 -7.94
C PHE A 146 -11.24 -14.97 -8.17
N ALA A 147 -12.34 -15.04 -8.92
CA ALA A 147 -13.18 -13.87 -9.21
C ALA A 147 -14.05 -13.45 -8.03
N LYS A 148 -14.41 -14.43 -7.18
CA LYS A 148 -15.24 -14.26 -5.97
C LYS A 148 -14.39 -13.91 -4.74
N ARG A 149 -13.08 -14.09 -4.81
CA ARG A 149 -12.18 -13.91 -3.68
C ARG A 149 -12.17 -12.45 -3.23
N THR A 150 -12.50 -12.24 -1.97
CA THR A 150 -12.27 -10.99 -1.24
C THR A 150 -11.02 -11.14 -0.37
N GLN A 151 -10.49 -10.00 0.07
CA GLN A 151 -9.39 -9.93 1.03
C GLN A 151 -9.68 -8.82 2.05
N ASP A 152 -8.87 -8.78 3.10
CA ASP A 152 -8.92 -7.66 4.04
C ASP A 152 -8.36 -6.40 3.38
N ALA A 153 -8.84 -5.24 3.84
CA ALA A 153 -8.34 -3.96 3.38
C ALA A 153 -6.89 -3.76 3.86
N CYS A 154 -6.00 -3.38 2.95
CA CYS A 154 -4.60 -3.10 3.29
C CYS A 154 -3.94 -2.20 2.24
N TRP A 155 -2.79 -1.64 2.59
CA TRP A 155 -1.93 -0.97 1.63
C TRP A 155 -1.13 -1.98 0.82
N ARG A 156 -0.97 -1.70 -0.48
CA ARG A 156 -0.16 -2.52 -1.38
C ARG A 156 0.74 -1.66 -2.25
N LEU A 157 1.95 -2.13 -2.48
CA LEU A 157 2.92 -1.53 -3.37
C LEU A 157 3.05 -2.41 -4.61
N ILE A 158 2.61 -1.92 -5.76
CA ILE A 158 2.50 -2.71 -6.99
C ILE A 158 3.43 -2.15 -8.06
N HIS A 159 4.33 -2.98 -8.59
CA HIS A 159 5.26 -2.61 -9.65
C HIS A 159 4.50 -2.32 -10.96
N LYS A 160 4.78 -1.19 -11.63
CA LYS A 160 4.06 -0.73 -12.84
C LYS A 160 4.48 -1.46 -14.10
N SER A 161 5.75 -1.81 -14.16
CA SER A 161 6.38 -2.41 -15.34
C SER A 161 6.41 -3.93 -15.19
N ALA A 162 6.51 -4.64 -16.31
CA ALA A 162 7.00 -6.01 -16.25
C ALA A 162 8.43 -5.99 -15.69
N VAL A 163 8.76 -6.98 -14.85
CA VAL A 163 10.12 -7.17 -14.36
C VAL A 163 11.04 -7.45 -15.56
N GLU A 164 12.20 -6.80 -15.59
CA GLU A 164 13.17 -6.99 -16.66
C GLU A 164 13.57 -8.48 -16.76
N ASP A 165 13.80 -8.98 -17.98
CA ASP A 165 14.07 -10.39 -18.28
C ASP A 165 13.00 -11.41 -17.86
N SER A 166 11.82 -10.98 -17.44
CA SER A 166 10.73 -11.90 -17.07
C SER A 166 10.19 -12.67 -18.28
N PHE A 167 10.09 -12.05 -19.46
CA PHE A 167 9.42 -12.63 -20.64
C PHE A 167 10.11 -13.87 -21.23
N SER A 168 11.38 -14.11 -20.91
CA SER A 168 12.15 -15.27 -21.38
C SER A 168 12.23 -16.41 -20.36
N ARG A 169 11.64 -16.23 -19.17
CA ARG A 169 11.73 -17.14 -18.02
C ARG A 169 10.41 -17.87 -17.78
N ASN A 170 10.50 -19.08 -17.19
CA ASN A 170 9.32 -19.77 -16.69
C ASN A 170 8.83 -19.14 -15.37
N TRP A 171 7.64 -19.54 -14.91
CA TRP A 171 7.02 -18.96 -13.71
C TRP A 171 7.90 -19.03 -12.46
N SER A 172 8.54 -20.16 -12.19
CA SER A 172 9.39 -20.33 -10.99
C SER A 172 10.58 -19.37 -11.03
N ASP A 173 11.19 -19.20 -12.20
CA ASP A 173 12.34 -18.31 -12.37
C ASP A 173 11.92 -16.83 -12.30
N GLN A 174 10.71 -16.49 -12.76
CA GLN A 174 10.15 -15.14 -12.60
C GLN A 174 9.92 -14.78 -11.13
N GLN A 175 9.44 -15.73 -10.30
CA GLN A 175 9.22 -15.48 -8.88
C GLN A 175 10.51 -15.11 -8.14
N SER A 176 11.65 -15.65 -8.58
CA SER A 176 12.97 -15.32 -7.99
C SER A 176 13.46 -13.91 -8.29
N LEU A 177 12.84 -13.19 -9.23
CA LEU A 177 13.18 -11.81 -9.57
C LEU A 177 12.47 -10.77 -8.72
N ILE A 178 11.54 -11.19 -7.86
CA ILE A 178 10.69 -10.32 -7.05
C ILE A 178 11.19 -10.40 -5.62
N ASP A 179 11.44 -9.24 -5.00
CA ASP A 179 11.78 -9.19 -3.58
C ASP A 179 10.51 -9.41 -2.75
N PRO A 180 10.32 -10.55 -2.08
CA PRO A 180 9.09 -10.84 -1.35
C PRO A 180 8.92 -9.98 -0.09
N GLU A 181 9.95 -9.26 0.35
CA GLU A 181 9.86 -8.34 1.48
C GLU A 181 9.25 -6.99 1.08
N ILE A 182 9.33 -6.64 -0.21
CA ILE A 182 8.94 -5.33 -0.74
C ILE A 182 7.79 -5.44 -1.74
N GLU A 183 7.79 -6.49 -2.56
CA GLU A 183 6.93 -6.66 -3.72
C GLU A 183 6.05 -7.92 -3.62
N GLU A 184 4.78 -7.78 -4.00
CA GLU A 184 3.83 -8.88 -4.13
C GLU A 184 3.50 -9.10 -5.60
N ILE A 185 3.44 -10.36 -6.04
CA ILE A 185 2.87 -10.70 -7.34
C ILE A 185 1.38 -10.38 -7.32
N PRO A 186 0.91 -9.41 -8.12
CA PRO A 186 -0.49 -9.03 -8.07
C PRO A 186 -1.36 -10.14 -8.66
N SER A 187 -2.35 -10.58 -7.89
CA SER A 187 -3.49 -11.34 -8.35
C SER A 187 -4.27 -10.58 -9.42
N ALA A 188 -5.03 -11.31 -10.25
CA ALA A 188 -5.90 -10.71 -11.27
C ALA A 188 -6.86 -9.65 -10.68
N ARG A 189 -7.32 -9.85 -9.45
CA ARG A 189 -8.16 -8.89 -8.71
C ARG A 189 -7.42 -7.58 -8.48
N GLN A 190 -6.19 -7.64 -7.95
CA GLN A 190 -5.36 -6.46 -7.68
C GLN A 190 -5.03 -5.71 -8.98
N VAL A 191 -4.73 -6.43 -10.07
CA VAL A 191 -4.48 -5.80 -11.38
C VAL A 191 -5.72 -5.04 -11.86
N ILE A 192 -6.89 -5.69 -11.89
CA ILE A 192 -8.15 -5.05 -12.33
C ILE A 192 -8.49 -3.85 -11.43
N TYR A 193 -8.38 -4.02 -10.11
CA TYR A 193 -8.63 -2.97 -9.13
C TYR A 193 -7.73 -1.74 -9.37
N THR A 194 -6.44 -1.97 -9.59
CA THR A 194 -5.45 -0.93 -9.88
C THR A 194 -5.76 -0.22 -11.18
N MET A 195 -6.11 -0.96 -12.24
CA MET A 195 -6.47 -0.37 -13.54
C MET A 195 -7.69 0.56 -13.41
N ILE A 196 -8.72 0.14 -12.67
CA ILE A 196 -9.92 0.94 -12.44
C ILE A 196 -9.58 2.24 -11.69
N LEU A 197 -8.77 2.16 -10.63
CA LEU A 197 -8.39 3.35 -9.84
C LEU A 197 -7.42 4.27 -10.57
N HIS A 198 -6.61 3.74 -11.48
CA HIS A 198 -5.67 4.53 -12.27
C HIS A 198 -6.36 5.29 -13.41
N THR A 199 -7.47 4.77 -13.94
CA THR A 199 -8.25 5.49 -14.95
C THR A 199 -9.02 6.65 -14.33
N PRO A 200 -9.02 7.85 -14.94
CA PRO A 200 -9.87 8.94 -14.49
C PRO A 200 -11.35 8.53 -14.53
N ARG A 201 -12.14 8.94 -13.54
CA ARG A 201 -13.59 8.73 -13.55
C ARG A 201 -14.18 9.39 -14.79
N HIS A 202 -14.52 8.60 -15.81
CA HIS A 202 -15.31 9.10 -16.93
C HIS A 202 -16.63 9.62 -16.38
N GLY A 203 -16.84 10.94 -16.46
CA GLY A 203 -18.07 11.58 -16.05
C GLY A 203 -19.26 10.83 -16.64
N GLY A 204 -20.23 10.49 -15.79
CA GLY A 204 -21.44 9.81 -16.20
C GLY A 204 -22.15 10.62 -17.28
N ALA A 205 -21.96 10.23 -18.54
CA ALA A 205 -22.78 10.67 -19.63
C ALA A 205 -24.12 9.94 -19.52
N SER A 206 -25.07 10.66 -18.92
CA SER A 206 -26.51 10.57 -19.13
C SER A 206 -26.92 9.66 -20.30
N VAL A 207 -27.43 8.48 -19.98
CA VAL A 207 -28.41 7.80 -20.85
C VAL A 207 -29.79 8.16 -20.29
N ARG A 208 -30.21 9.41 -20.51
CA ARG A 208 -31.63 9.77 -20.58
C ARG A 208 -31.94 10.15 -22.01
N GLY A 209 -32.96 9.48 -22.52
CA GLY A 209 -33.25 9.40 -23.93
C GLY A 209 -33.59 10.74 -24.56
N ASP A 210 -33.30 10.81 -25.85
CA ASP A 210 -33.96 11.73 -26.74
C ASP A 210 -34.45 10.91 -27.94
N ARG A 211 -35.71 10.49 -27.86
CA ARG A 211 -36.47 10.13 -29.07
C ARG A 211 -36.64 11.41 -29.85
N ARG A 212 -35.93 11.58 -30.97
CA ARG A 212 -36.34 12.56 -31.97
C ARG A 212 -37.46 11.97 -32.82
N PRO A 213 -38.61 12.66 -32.96
CA PRO A 213 -39.55 12.36 -34.02
C PRO A 213 -39.08 13.08 -35.30
N HIS A 214 -38.97 12.34 -36.39
CA HIS A 214 -39.27 12.82 -37.74
C HIS A 214 -39.85 11.67 -38.54
#